data_AF-A0A939HUF6-F1
#
_entry.id   AF-A0A939HUF6-F1
#
_cell.length_a   1.000
_cell.length_b   1.000
_cell.length_c   1.000
_cell.angle_alpha   90.00
_cell.angle_beta   90.00
_cell.angle_gamma   90.00
#
_symmetry.space_group_name_H-M   'P 1'
#
loop_
_entity.id
_entity.type
_entity.pdbx_description
1 polymer ?
#
loop_
_entity_poly.entity_id
_entity_poly.type
_entity_poly.pdbx_seq_one_letter_code
_entity_poly.pdbx_strand_id
1 'polypeptide(L)' 'MLAIEFKATIKNGFIKIPDEYQQQFERQKSVKVILMKEETLPTQDLIGQLLSTPLEIENFFPLKREEIYD' A
#
# COMPACT_ATOMS: atom_id res chain seq x y z
N MET A 1 4.05 6.36 28.46
CA MET A 1 4.77 5.92 27.24
C MET A 1 4.70 7.06 26.24
N LEU A 2 5.82 7.49 25.67
CA LEU A 2 5.89 8.52 24.63
C LEU A 2 6.10 7.83 23.28
N ALA A 3 5.31 8.18 22.27
CA ALA A 3 5.45 7.67 20.91
C ALA A 3 5.70 8.84 19.96
N ILE A 4 6.66 8.67 19.04
CA ILE A 4 6.97 9.64 17.99
C ILE A 4 6.79 8.93 16.65
N GLU A 5 5.98 9.52 15.79
CA GLU A 5 5.78 9.05 14.42
C GLU A 5 6.60 9.92 13.47
N PHE A 6 7.40 9.28 12.63
CA PHE A 6 8.18 9.94 11.59
C PHE A 6 8.32 9.03 10.37
N LYS A 7 8.51 9.62 9.19
CA LYS A 7 8.89 8.90 7.98
C LYS A 7 10.41 8.88 7.86
N ALA A 8 10.98 7.71 7.58
CA ALA A 8 12.42 7.55 7.37
C ALA A 8 12.70 6.61 6.20
N THR A 9 13.80 6.87 5.48
CA THR A 9 14.28 5.98 4.44
C THR A 9 15.02 4.80 5.06
N ILE A 10 14.71 3.59 4.60
CA ILE A 10 15.47 2.39 4.94
C ILE A 10 16.73 2.36 4.06
N LYS A 11 17.92 2.40 4.67
CA LYS A 11 19.21 2.29 3.96
C LYS A 11 19.96 1.07 4.46
N ASN A 12 20.22 0.11 3.56
CA ASN A 12 20.91 -1.15 3.88
C ASN A 12 20.27 -1.92 5.06
N GLY A 13 18.94 -1.87 5.18
CA GLY A 13 18.20 -2.50 6.28
C GLY A 13 18.18 -1.70 7.59
N PHE A 14 18.80 -0.52 7.64
CA PHE A 14 18.81 0.34 8.82
C PHE A 14 17.84 1.52 8.68
N ILE A 15 17.12 1.80 9.77
CA ILE A 15 16.32 3.02 9.96
C ILE A 15 17.08 3.88 10.99
N LYS A 16 17.50 5.08 10.59
CA LYS A 16 18.16 6.04 11.49
C LYS A 16 17.08 6.89 12.18
N ILE A 17 17.20 7.07 13.49
CA ILE A 17 16.40 8.05 14.24
C ILE A 17 16.81 9.46 13.77
N PRO A 18 15.89 10.31 13.28
CA PRO A 18 16.16 11.68 12.90
C PRO A 18 16.89 12.46 14.00
N ASP A 19 17.79 13.36 13.60
CA ASP A 19 18.67 14.08 14.55
C ASP A 19 17.86 14.89 15.59
N GLU A 20 16.68 15.41 15.19
CA GLU A 20 15.74 16.12 16.07
C GLU A 20 15.21 15.29 17.25
N TYR A 21 15.22 13.95 17.14
CA TYR A 21 14.76 13.06 18.20
C TYR A 21 15.89 12.38 18.96
N GLN A 22 17.13 12.43 18.47
CA GLN A 22 18.24 11.65 19.06
C GLN A 22 18.44 11.94 20.55
N GLN A 23 18.46 13.21 20.96
CA GLN A 23 18.63 13.60 22.36
C GLN A 23 17.55 13.02 23.29
N GLN A 24 16.34 12.81 22.77
CA GLN A 24 15.23 12.24 23.55
C GLN A 24 15.40 10.74 23.80
N PHE A 25 16.16 10.05 22.94
CA PHE A 25 16.42 8.61 23.01
C PHE A 25 17.86 8.25 23.41
N GLU A 26 18.78 9.22 23.51
CA GLU A 26 20.20 9.02 23.85
C GLU A 26 20.43 8.20 25.13
N ARG A 27 19.57 8.39 26.13
CA ARG A 27 19.68 7.69 27.43
C ARG A 27 19.03 6.32 27.45
N GLN A 28 18.35 5.92 26.37
CA GLN A 28 17.58 4.69 26.29
C GLN A 28 18.33 3.65 25.47
N LYS A 29 18.60 2.49 26.07
CA LYS A 29 19.34 1.39 25.43
C LYS A 29 18.50 0.64 24.38
N SER A 30 17.17 0.72 24.46
CA SER A 30 16.24 0.05 23.56
C SER A 30 14.91 0.79 23.48
N VAL A 31 14.21 0.62 22.36
CA VAL A 31 12.90 1.20 22.09
C VAL A 31 11.97 0.15 21.48
N LYS A 32 10.65 0.31 21.68
CA LYS A 32 9.64 -0.46 20.95
C LYS A 32 9.41 0.22 19.59
N VAL A 33 9.57 -0.53 18.50
CA VAL A 33 9.40 -0.03 17.13
C VAL A 33 8.11 -0.61 16.52
N ILE A 34 7.35 0.22 15.82
CA ILE A 34 6.21 -0.20 14.98
C ILE A 34 6.56 0.20 13.56
N LEU A 35 6.60 -0.78 12.64
CA LEU A 35 6.86 -0.54 11.22
C LEU A 35 5.55 -0.63 10.46
N MET A 36 5.20 0.45 9.77
CA MET A 36 4.05 0.52 8.88
C MET A 36 4.56 0.82 7.47
N LYS A 37 4.07 0.09 6.48
CA LYS A 37 4.33 0.38 5.06
C LYS A 37 3.01 0.77 4.42
N GLU A 38 3.06 1.75 3.53
CA GLU A 38 1.96 1.98 2.61
C GLU A 38 1.88 0.75 1.69
N GLU A 39 0.72 0.11 1.61
CA GLU A 39 0.50 -0.90 0.58
C GLU A 39 0.48 -0.17 -0.76
N THR A 40 1.46 -0.45 -1.61
CA THR A 40 1.34 -0.15 -3.02
C THR A 40 0.26 -1.07 -3.56
N LEU A 41 -0.99 -0.61 -3.53
CA LEU A 41 -2.04 -1.25 -4.29
C LEU A 41 -1.55 -1.29 -5.75
N PRO A 42 -1.68 -2.43 -6.45
CA PRO A 42 -1.37 -2.47 -7.87
C PRO A 42 -2.13 -1.33 -8.54
N THR A 43 -1.45 -0.58 -9.41
CA THR A 43 -1.99 0.61 -10.10
C THR A 43 -3.26 0.30 -10.89
N GLN A 44 -3.49 -0.97 -11.22
CA GLN A 44 -4.75 -1.52 -11.69
C GLN A 44 -4.99 -2.86 -10.99
N ASP A 45 -6.14 -2.99 -10.36
CA ASP A 45 -6.66 -4.28 -9.93
C ASP A 45 -7.19 -5.08 -11.14
N LEU A 46 -7.57 -6.34 -10.93
CA LEU A 46 -8.10 -7.19 -11.99
C LEU A 46 -9.32 -6.55 -12.68
N ILE A 47 -10.16 -5.83 -11.91
CA ILE A 47 -11.31 -5.11 -12.46
C ILE A 47 -10.85 -4.00 -13.40
N GLY A 48 -9.89 -3.16 -12.99
CA GLY A 48 -9.31 -2.10 -13.82
C GLY A 48 -8.63 -2.64 -15.08
N GLN A 49 -7.97 -3.80 -14.98
CA GLN A 49 -7.41 -4.47 -16.15
C GLN A 49 -8.50 -4.93 -17.12
N LEU A 50 -9.57 -5.57 -16.63
CA LEU A 50 -10.68 -6.04 -17.47
C LEU A 50 -11.50 -4.90 -18.08
N LEU A 51 -11.62 -3.76 -17.40
CA LEU A 51 -12.28 -2.57 -17.94
C LEU A 51 -11.48 -1.91 -19.06
N SER A 52 -10.15 -1.90 -18.96
CA SER A 52 -9.27 -1.32 -19.98
C SER A 52 -8.99 -2.28 -21.14
N THR A 53 -8.90 -3.58 -20.85
CA THR A 53 -8.70 -4.66 -21.82
C THR A 53 -9.69 -5.78 -21.51
N PRO A 54 -10.92 -5.71 -22.05
CA PRO A 54 -11.90 -6.77 -21.88
C PRO A 54 -11.38 -8.11 -22.40
N LEU A 55 -11.84 -9.21 -21.79
CA LEU A 55 -11.53 -10.54 -22.30
C LEU A 55 -12.28 -10.79 -23.62
N GLU A 56 -11.52 -11.10 -24.65
CA GLU A 56 -12.06 -11.59 -25.92
C GLU A 56 -12.34 -13.09 -25.79
N ILE A 57 -13.62 -13.45 -25.77
CA ILE A 57 -14.08 -14.84 -25.70
C ILE A 57 -14.80 -15.14 -27.01
N GLU A 58 -14.42 -16.23 -27.66
CA GLU A 58 -15.11 -16.69 -28.86
C GLU A 58 -16.60 -16.92 -28.59
N ASN A 59 -17.46 -16.42 -29.47
CA ASN A 59 -18.91 -16.52 -29.36
C ASN A 59 -19.53 -15.84 -28.12
N PHE A 60 -18.83 -14.87 -27.51
CA PHE A 60 -19.42 -14.05 -26.46
C PHE A 60 -20.28 -12.94 -27.06
N PHE A 61 -21.58 -13.04 -26.88
CA PHE A 61 -22.56 -12.02 -27.24
C PHE A 61 -23.17 -11.47 -25.95
N PRO A 62 -22.79 -10.26 -25.51
CA PRO A 62 -23.37 -9.68 -24.32
C PRO A 62 -24.87 -9.48 -24.53
N LEU A 63 -25.66 -9.86 -23.53
CA LEU A 63 -27.10 -9.62 -23.54
C LEU A 63 -27.37 -8.12 -23.66
N LYS A 64 -28.36 -7.78 -24.49
CA LYS A 64 -28.90 -6.43 -24.57
C LYS A 64 -29.63 -6.12 -23.26
N ARG A 65 -29.77 -4.83 -22.97
CA ARG A 65 -30.40 -4.37 -21.73
C ARG A 65 -31.83 -4.93 -21.58
N GLU A 66 -32.55 -5.03 -22.69
CA GLU A 66 -33.92 -5.53 -22.73
C GLU A 66 -33.99 -7.03 -22.39
N GLU A 67 -32.93 -7.80 -22.64
CA GLU A 67 -32.86 -9.24 -22.40
C GLU A 67 -32.49 -9.60 -20.94
N ILE A 68 -32.13 -8.62 -20.11
CA ILE A 68 -31.70 -8.82 -18.71
C ILE A 68 -32.88 -8.72 -17.72
N TYR A 69 -33.96 -8.05 -18.10
CA TYR A 69 -35.06 -7.70 -17.19
C TYR A 69 -36.36 -8.49 -17.43
N ASP A 70 -36.33 -9.52 -18.28
CA ASP A 70 -37.38 -10.54 -18.45
C ASP A 70 -37.12 -11.78 -17.59
#